data_AF-A0A351QZG8-F1
#
_entry.id   AF-A0A351QZG8-F1
#
_cell.length_a   1.000
_cell.length_b   1.000
_cell.length_c   1.000
_cell.angle_alpha   90.00
_cell.angle_beta   90.00
_cell.angle_gamma   90.00
#
_symmetry.space_group_name_H-M   'P 1'
#
loop_
_entity.id
_entity.type
_entity.pdbx_description
1 polymer ?
#
loop_
_entity_poly.entity_id
_entity_poly.type
_entity_poly.pdbx_seq_one_letter_code
_entity_poly.pdbx_strand_id
1 'polypeptide(L)'
;IIKLAIDNKVDTENMEKILTSIRVKMEGVELSYDIYEDDLSFVLPEEVEVIVDNNKIKDYVLWEKSKIDILNQPGQYSYNGVTKEYGRNVHATLNIKENMYDSRIGYVKDIYTDNNVIYISFDEVEFYTGEDALVEAKKDNKAIKEEDGTYIVYDDYYIRNSVVETKVYEVSKDVAMNLLAYEVNPDNNKIDFQTVNYDTFKKHIDKYKKDISAERALLCKVDMKNSIVASISKQFTP
;
A
#
# COMPACT_ATOMS: atom_id res chain seq x y z
N ILE A 1 6.43 -3.24 -62.35
CA ILE A 1 6.35 -2.96 -60.89
C ILE A 1 7.11 -1.67 -60.54
N ILE A 2 8.43 -1.57 -60.74
CA ILE A 2 9.21 -0.34 -60.47
C ILE A 2 8.69 0.87 -61.25
N LYS A 3 8.41 0.71 -62.56
CA LYS A 3 7.81 1.74 -63.40
C LYS A 3 6.43 2.19 -62.88
N LEU A 4 5.61 1.24 -62.43
CA LEU A 4 4.30 1.51 -61.84
C LEU A 4 4.40 2.28 -60.52
N ALA A 5 5.43 1.99 -59.70
CA ALA A 5 5.70 2.70 -58.46
C ALA A 5 6.18 4.14 -58.72
N ILE A 6 7.06 4.33 -59.71
CA ILE A 6 7.52 5.66 -60.15
C ILE A 6 6.35 6.47 -60.74
N ASP A 7 5.52 5.86 -61.60
CA ASP A 7 4.37 6.50 -62.24
C ASP A 7 3.31 6.93 -61.21
N ASN A 8 3.16 6.18 -60.11
CA ASN A 8 2.29 6.51 -58.99
C ASN A 8 2.93 7.45 -57.96
N LYS A 9 4.15 7.98 -58.20
CA LYS A 9 4.92 8.78 -57.24
C LYS A 9 5.00 8.12 -55.86
N VAL A 10 5.21 6.80 -55.85
CA VAL A 10 5.47 6.06 -54.61
C VAL A 10 6.89 6.38 -54.19
N ASP A 11 7.08 7.59 -53.70
CA ASP A 11 8.25 7.96 -52.91
C ASP A 11 7.93 7.68 -51.44
N THR A 12 8.87 7.04 -50.76
CA THR A 12 8.69 6.58 -49.37
C THR A 12 8.45 7.77 -48.44
N GLU A 13 9.04 8.91 -48.72
CA GLU A 13 8.93 10.13 -47.92
C GLU A 13 7.51 10.72 -47.92
N ASN A 14 6.84 10.79 -49.07
CA ASN A 14 5.47 11.28 -49.21
C ASN A 14 4.48 10.26 -48.65
N MET A 15 4.75 8.96 -48.79
CA MET A 15 3.93 7.93 -48.15
C MET A 15 4.01 8.03 -46.62
N GLU A 16 5.17 8.31 -46.03
CA GLU A 16 5.32 8.57 -44.59
C GLU A 16 4.59 9.83 -44.14
N LYS A 17 4.63 10.91 -44.94
CA LYS A 17 3.87 12.14 -44.67
C LYS A 17 2.36 11.91 -44.71
N ILE A 18 1.86 11.16 -45.69
CA ILE A 18 0.44 10.80 -45.79
C ILE A 18 0.03 9.94 -44.60
N LEU A 19 0.84 8.92 -44.25
CA LEU A 19 0.60 8.05 -43.11
C LEU A 19 0.49 8.86 -41.81
N THR A 20 1.43 9.77 -41.57
CA THR A 20 1.43 10.65 -40.40
C THR A 20 0.19 11.54 -40.36
N SER A 21 -0.19 12.13 -41.50
CA SER A 21 -1.37 12.99 -41.62
C SER A 21 -2.69 12.25 -41.39
N ILE A 22 -2.77 10.96 -41.76
CA ILE A 22 -3.90 10.09 -41.46
C ILE A 22 -3.90 9.77 -39.96
N ARG A 23 -2.76 9.33 -39.43
CA ARG A 23 -2.61 8.90 -38.04
C ARG A 23 -3.04 9.96 -37.03
N VAL A 24 -2.63 11.22 -37.23
CA VAL A 24 -3.01 12.34 -36.34
C VAL A 24 -4.53 12.60 -36.30
N LYS A 25 -5.28 12.14 -37.31
CA LYS A 25 -6.74 12.27 -37.37
C LYS A 25 -7.49 11.05 -36.83
N MET A 26 -6.78 9.96 -36.55
CA MET A 26 -7.39 8.75 -35.98
C MET A 26 -7.56 8.92 -34.48
N GLU A 27 -8.60 8.31 -33.93
CA GLU A 27 -8.75 8.16 -32.49
C GLU A 27 -7.57 7.38 -31.92
N GLY A 28 -6.93 7.94 -30.89
CA GLY A 28 -5.84 7.31 -30.16
C GLY A 28 -6.34 6.48 -28.97
N VAL A 29 -5.43 5.72 -28.38
CA VAL A 29 -5.67 5.00 -27.12
C VAL A 29 -5.02 5.78 -25.98
N GLU A 30 -5.83 6.17 -25.00
CA GLU A 30 -5.36 6.85 -23.79
C GLU A 30 -5.35 5.87 -22.61
N LEU A 31 -4.21 5.75 -21.94
CA LEU A 31 -4.00 4.87 -20.79
C LEU A 31 -3.54 5.70 -19.59
N SER A 32 -4.02 5.34 -18.40
CA SER A 32 -3.63 6.00 -17.15
C SER A 32 -3.32 4.94 -16.10
N TYR A 33 -2.16 5.08 -15.44
CA TYR A 33 -1.68 4.18 -14.41
C TYR A 33 -1.27 4.97 -13.18
N ASP A 34 -1.47 4.35 -12.01
CA ASP A 34 -1.06 4.88 -10.72
C ASP A 34 -0.24 3.80 -10.01
N ILE A 35 1.00 4.13 -9.68
CA ILE A 35 1.90 3.28 -8.88
C ILE A 35 2.50 4.10 -7.75
N TYR A 36 3.10 3.42 -6.78
CA TYR A 36 3.94 4.05 -5.77
C TYR A 36 5.41 3.97 -6.17
N GLU A 37 6.21 4.92 -5.69
CA GLU A 37 7.67 4.85 -5.84
C GLU A 37 8.22 3.52 -5.28
N ASP A 38 9.29 3.03 -5.90
CA ASP A 38 9.91 1.71 -5.67
C ASP A 38 9.07 0.50 -6.12
N ASP A 39 7.91 0.69 -6.76
CA ASP A 39 7.23 -0.40 -7.46
C ASP A 39 7.96 -0.74 -8.77
N LEU A 40 8.92 -1.67 -8.65
CA LEU A 40 9.71 -2.17 -9.77
C LEU A 40 8.97 -3.18 -10.67
N SER A 41 7.71 -3.50 -10.36
CA SER A 41 6.95 -4.52 -11.09
C SER A 41 6.21 -3.95 -12.31
N PHE A 42 6.04 -2.63 -12.38
CA PHE A 42 5.29 -1.99 -13.46
C PHE A 42 6.01 -2.09 -14.80
N VAL A 43 5.25 -2.51 -15.81
CA VAL A 43 5.67 -2.54 -17.21
C VAL A 43 4.57 -1.93 -18.08
N LEU A 44 4.97 -1.22 -19.14
CA LEU A 44 4.03 -0.76 -20.15
C LEU A 44 3.36 -1.98 -20.83
N PRO A 45 2.07 -1.90 -21.16
CA PRO A 45 1.38 -3.03 -21.78
C PRO A 45 1.95 -3.32 -23.17
N GLU A 46 2.05 -4.60 -23.50
CA GLU A 46 2.49 -5.05 -24.82
C GLU A 46 1.38 -4.93 -25.87
N GLU A 47 0.11 -4.99 -25.44
CA GLU A 47 -1.07 -4.96 -26.30
C GLU A 47 -2.12 -3.97 -25.75
N VAL A 48 -2.87 -3.35 -26.66
CA VAL A 48 -4.01 -2.48 -26.32
C VAL A 48 -5.23 -2.84 -27.16
N GLU A 49 -6.42 -2.51 -26.67
CA GLU A 49 -7.65 -2.61 -27.45
C GLU A 49 -7.82 -1.37 -28.34
N VAL A 50 -8.06 -1.58 -29.62
CA VAL A 50 -8.42 -0.55 -30.60
C VAL A 50 -9.78 -0.85 -31.23
N ILE A 51 -10.50 0.19 -31.65
CA ILE A 51 -11.75 0.04 -32.38
C ILE A 51 -11.46 0.12 -33.89
N VAL A 52 -11.83 -0.94 -34.60
CA VAL A 52 -11.75 -1.04 -36.06
C VAL A 52 -13.08 -1.59 -36.56
N ASP A 53 -13.76 -0.83 -37.43
CA ASP A 53 -15.07 -1.21 -37.98
C ASP A 53 -16.10 -1.62 -36.90
N ASN A 54 -16.18 -0.84 -35.82
CA ASN A 54 -16.99 -1.08 -34.62
C ASN A 54 -16.68 -2.37 -33.84
N ASN A 55 -15.57 -3.05 -34.15
CA ASN A 55 -15.08 -4.20 -33.39
C ASN A 55 -13.89 -3.80 -32.52
N LYS A 56 -13.82 -4.38 -31.32
CA LYS A 56 -12.65 -4.28 -30.45
C LYS A 56 -11.63 -5.35 -30.84
N ILE A 57 -10.42 -4.92 -31.15
CA ILE A 57 -9.32 -5.79 -31.56
C ILE A 57 -8.12 -5.49 -30.68
N LYS A 58 -7.38 -6.52 -30.26
CA LYS A 58 -6.08 -6.35 -29.59
C LYS A 58 -4.99 -6.16 -30.64
N ASP A 59 -4.15 -5.15 -30.45
CA ASP A 59 -2.99 -4.87 -31.30
C ASP A 59 -1.76 -4.59 -30.42
N TYR A 60 -0.59 -4.99 -30.90
CA TYR A 60 0.69 -4.83 -30.20
C TYR A 60 1.14 -3.37 -30.24
N VAL A 61 1.71 -2.87 -29.15
CA VAL A 61 2.24 -1.49 -29.09
C VAL A 61 3.74 -1.47 -29.29
N LEU A 62 4.18 -0.64 -30.23
CA LEU A 62 5.57 -0.25 -30.42
C LEU A 62 5.81 1.06 -29.67
N TRP A 63 6.35 0.96 -28.45
CA TRP A 63 6.68 2.12 -27.62
C TRP A 63 7.93 2.85 -28.14
N GLU A 64 7.89 4.19 -28.18
CA GLU A 64 9.04 5.02 -28.58
C GLU A 64 10.22 4.87 -27.60
N LYS A 65 9.90 4.68 -26.32
CA LYS A 65 10.85 4.35 -25.26
C LYS A 65 10.38 3.09 -24.56
N SER A 66 11.13 2.00 -24.73
CA SER A 66 10.82 0.70 -24.11
C SER A 66 11.37 0.57 -22.69
N LYS A 67 12.32 1.42 -22.28
CA LYS A 67 12.86 1.46 -20.91
C LYS A 67 12.26 2.62 -20.13
N ILE A 68 11.69 2.27 -18.98
CA ILE A 68 11.14 3.21 -18.01
C ILE A 68 12.30 3.60 -17.06
N ASP A 69 13.07 4.62 -17.42
CA ASP A 69 14.27 5.03 -16.66
C ASP A 69 13.95 5.79 -15.35
N ILE A 70 12.67 5.93 -14.97
CA ILE A 70 12.21 6.96 -14.00
C ILE A 70 11.44 6.37 -12.79
N LEU A 71 11.40 5.05 -12.62
CA LEU A 71 10.48 4.39 -11.66
C LEU A 71 10.67 4.74 -10.17
N ASN A 72 11.75 5.43 -9.80
CA ASN A 72 12.05 5.77 -8.42
C ASN A 72 11.91 7.28 -8.12
N GLN A 73 11.19 8.04 -8.94
CA GLN A 73 10.88 9.44 -8.64
C GLN A 73 9.38 9.68 -8.73
N PRO A 74 8.75 10.25 -7.68
CA PRO A 74 7.38 10.72 -7.76
C PRO A 74 7.19 11.74 -8.86
N GLY A 75 6.05 11.66 -9.55
CA GLY A 75 5.74 12.54 -10.66
C GLY A 75 4.82 11.92 -11.69
N GLN A 76 4.55 12.69 -12.74
CA GLN A 76 3.77 12.24 -13.88
C GLN A 76 4.68 12.07 -15.09
N TYR A 77 4.59 10.92 -15.74
CA TYR A 77 5.40 10.54 -16.88
C TYR A 77 4.53 10.13 -18.06
N SER A 78 4.97 10.51 -19.25
CA SER A 78 4.25 10.25 -20.49
C SER A 78 5.05 9.35 -21.42
N TYR A 79 4.39 8.31 -21.93
CA TYR A 79 4.94 7.38 -22.89
C TYR A 79 4.06 7.38 -24.13
N ASN A 80 4.68 7.53 -25.29
CA ASN A 80 4.01 7.46 -26.58
C ASN A 80 4.39 6.16 -27.28
N GLY A 81 3.43 5.57 -27.95
CA GLY A 81 3.59 4.38 -28.75
C GLY A 81 2.66 4.40 -29.95
N VAL A 82 2.84 3.42 -30.82
CA VAL A 82 1.99 3.23 -31.99
C VAL A 82 1.66 1.76 -32.10
N THR A 83 0.39 1.44 -32.37
CA THR A 83 0.01 0.04 -32.57
C THR A 83 0.58 -0.51 -33.88
N LYS A 84 0.99 -1.77 -33.87
CA LYS A 84 1.80 -2.37 -34.94
C LYS A 84 1.01 -2.58 -36.22
N GLU A 85 -0.22 -3.09 -36.13
CA GLU A 85 -1.03 -3.42 -37.31
C GLU A 85 -1.84 -2.23 -37.81
N TYR A 86 -2.51 -1.52 -36.89
CA TYR A 86 -3.46 -0.46 -37.22
C TYR A 86 -2.87 0.95 -37.12
N GLY A 87 -1.62 1.09 -36.67
CA GLY A 87 -0.92 2.36 -36.63
C GLY A 87 -1.59 3.40 -35.74
N ARG A 88 -2.37 2.99 -34.73
CA ARG A 88 -3.06 3.91 -33.81
C ARG A 88 -2.07 4.53 -32.84
N ASN A 89 -2.21 5.82 -32.56
CA ASN A 89 -1.44 6.47 -31.50
C ASN A 89 -1.86 5.89 -30.15
N VAL A 90 -0.89 5.63 -29.28
CA VAL A 90 -1.10 5.19 -27.91
C VAL A 90 -0.37 6.17 -27.00
N HIS A 91 -1.08 6.75 -26.04
CA HIS A 91 -0.52 7.60 -25.00
C HIS A 91 -0.77 6.96 -23.64
N ALA A 92 0.29 6.75 -22.87
CA ALA A 92 0.21 6.27 -21.50
C ALA A 92 0.73 7.32 -20.54
N THR A 93 -0.11 7.69 -19.57
CA THR A 93 0.26 8.51 -18.42
C THR A 93 0.52 7.59 -17.24
N LEU A 94 1.72 7.67 -16.66
CA LEU A 94 2.12 6.98 -15.44
C LEU A 94 2.27 8.00 -14.32
N ASN A 95 1.45 7.89 -13.28
CA ASN A 95 1.55 8.69 -12.08
C ASN A 95 2.26 7.87 -10.99
N ILE A 96 3.46 8.30 -10.61
CA ILE A 96 4.23 7.72 -9.51
C ILE A 96 3.98 8.57 -8.26
N LYS A 97 3.43 7.93 -7.22
CA LYS A 97 3.09 8.56 -5.94
C LYS A 97 4.21 8.34 -4.92
N GLU A 98 4.44 9.32 -4.06
CA GLU A 98 5.28 9.16 -2.87
C GLU A 98 4.72 8.06 -1.97
N ASN A 99 5.61 7.28 -1.35
CA ASN A 99 5.22 6.32 -0.34
C ASN A 99 4.80 7.07 0.93
N MET A 100 3.61 6.75 1.43
CA MET A 100 3.13 7.26 2.71
C MET A 100 3.39 6.24 3.81
N TYR A 101 4.04 6.70 4.87
CA TYR A 101 4.32 5.90 6.06
C TYR A 101 3.53 6.46 7.23
N ASP A 102 2.89 5.56 7.98
CA ASP A 102 2.10 5.90 9.15
C ASP A 102 2.30 4.83 10.22
N SER A 103 2.09 5.18 11.48
CA SER A 103 2.25 4.29 12.61
C SER A 103 1.12 4.48 13.60
N ARG A 104 0.51 3.37 14.02
CA ARG A 104 -0.67 3.37 14.87
C ARG A 104 -0.50 2.38 16.01
N ILE A 105 -1.15 2.68 17.13
CA ILE A 105 -1.21 1.77 18.27
C ILE A 105 -2.67 1.39 18.49
N GLY A 106 -2.92 0.15 18.86
CA GLY A 106 -4.28 -0.37 18.99
C GLY A 106 -4.30 -1.85 19.35
N TYR A 107 -5.51 -2.36 19.57
CA TYR A 107 -5.71 -3.76 19.89
C TYR A 107 -5.99 -4.56 18.62
N VAL A 108 -5.15 -5.55 18.33
CA VAL A 108 -5.44 -6.53 17.27
C VAL A 108 -6.48 -7.50 17.79
N LYS A 109 -7.74 -7.31 17.40
CA LYS A 109 -8.89 -8.11 17.86
C LYS A 109 -9.00 -9.45 17.15
N ASP A 110 -8.61 -9.50 15.89
CA ASP A 110 -8.54 -10.74 15.12
C ASP A 110 -7.50 -10.63 14.01
N ILE A 111 -7.05 -11.79 13.52
CA ILE A 111 -6.22 -11.91 12.33
C ILE A 111 -6.68 -13.14 11.54
N TYR A 112 -6.93 -12.93 10.24
CA TYR A 112 -7.48 -13.95 9.36
C TYR A 112 -6.98 -13.77 7.93
N THR A 113 -7.24 -14.78 7.10
CA THR A 113 -6.94 -14.75 5.67
C THR A 113 -8.23 -14.89 4.89
N ASP A 114 -8.42 -14.03 3.89
CA ASP A 114 -9.48 -14.14 2.91
C ASP A 114 -8.87 -14.01 1.50
N ASN A 115 -9.19 -14.93 0.59
CA ASN A 115 -8.63 -14.98 -0.77
C ASN A 115 -7.09 -14.81 -0.85
N ASN A 116 -6.35 -15.49 0.04
CA ASN A 116 -4.88 -15.40 0.17
C ASN A 116 -4.33 -14.01 0.55
N VAL A 117 -5.18 -13.12 1.07
CA VAL A 117 -4.81 -11.82 1.64
C VAL A 117 -5.02 -11.87 3.15
N ILE A 118 -4.05 -11.36 3.92
CA ILE A 118 -4.13 -11.32 5.38
C ILE A 118 -4.82 -10.02 5.80
N TYR A 119 -5.71 -10.11 6.78
CA TYR A 119 -6.39 -8.97 7.37
C TYR A 119 -6.28 -9.00 8.90
N ILE A 120 -6.25 -7.82 9.51
CA ILE A 120 -6.44 -7.64 10.94
C ILE A 120 -7.69 -6.81 11.23
N SER A 121 -8.41 -7.18 12.28
CA SER A 121 -9.38 -6.31 12.94
C SER A 121 -8.66 -5.53 14.03
N PHE A 122 -8.76 -4.20 14.01
CA PHE A 122 -7.92 -3.33 14.83
C PHE A 122 -8.73 -2.21 15.47
N ASP A 123 -8.67 -2.15 16.80
CA ASP A 123 -9.26 -1.05 17.59
C ASP A 123 -8.14 -0.06 17.90
N GLU A 124 -8.11 1.05 17.18
CA GLU A 124 -7.11 2.10 17.37
C GLU A 124 -7.27 2.76 18.74
N VAL A 125 -6.15 3.09 19.36
CA VAL A 125 -6.11 3.82 20.63
C VAL A 125 -5.09 4.94 20.56
N GLU A 126 -5.30 5.94 21.39
CA GLU A 126 -4.28 6.94 21.65
C GLU A 126 -3.42 6.44 22.82
N PHE A 127 -2.11 6.34 22.59
CA PHE A 127 -1.14 5.85 23.58
C PHE A 127 -0.22 6.99 24.00
N TYR A 128 -0.39 7.47 25.23
CA TYR A 128 0.39 8.57 25.79
C TYR A 128 1.34 8.04 26.88
N THR A 129 2.50 8.66 27.01
CA THR A 129 3.50 8.35 28.05
C THR A 129 3.99 9.63 28.72
N GLY A 130 4.52 9.53 29.94
CA GLY A 130 5.10 10.70 30.62
C GLY A 130 4.06 11.77 30.95
N GLU A 131 4.47 13.03 30.78
CA GLU A 131 3.62 14.19 31.08
C GLU A 131 2.31 14.19 30.26
N ASP A 132 2.37 13.77 28.99
CA ASP A 132 1.19 13.70 28.12
C ASP A 132 0.16 12.70 28.66
N ALA A 133 0.60 11.58 29.24
CA ALA A 133 -0.31 10.61 29.85
C ALA A 133 -1.14 11.24 30.96
N LEU A 134 -0.50 12.03 31.84
CA LEU A 134 -1.20 12.71 32.93
C LEU A 134 -2.16 13.79 32.41
N VAL A 135 -1.73 14.57 31.41
CA VAL A 135 -2.57 15.62 30.79
C VAL A 135 -3.84 15.01 30.20
N GLU A 136 -3.69 13.93 29.44
CA GLU A 136 -4.81 13.29 28.75
C GLU A 136 -5.70 12.50 29.72
N ALA A 137 -5.12 11.82 30.71
CA ALA A 137 -5.89 11.14 31.75
C ALA A 137 -6.72 12.12 32.61
N LYS A 138 -6.23 13.34 32.85
CA LYS A 138 -6.99 14.38 33.56
C LYS A 138 -8.22 14.82 32.80
N LYS A 139 -8.12 14.98 31.47
CA LYS A 139 -9.27 15.37 30.62
C LYS A 139 -10.40 14.34 30.69
N ASP A 140 -10.05 13.07 30.90
CA ASP A 140 -11.02 11.96 30.97
C ASP A 140 -11.43 11.60 32.41
N ASN A 141 -10.97 12.35 33.42
CA ASN A 141 -11.15 12.03 34.84
C ASN A 141 -10.61 10.63 35.22
N LYS A 142 -9.54 10.19 34.56
CA LYS A 142 -8.83 8.92 34.82
C LYS A 142 -7.54 9.09 35.62
N ALA A 143 -7.02 10.31 35.75
CA ALA A 143 -5.90 10.60 36.63
C ALA A 143 -6.30 10.41 38.10
N ILE A 144 -5.39 9.86 38.90
CA ILE A 144 -5.61 9.60 40.33
C ILE A 144 -5.15 10.82 41.11
N LYS A 145 -5.99 11.30 42.04
CA LYS A 145 -5.64 12.38 42.96
C LYS A 145 -5.18 11.78 44.28
N GLU A 146 -3.91 12.00 44.60
CA GLU A 146 -3.29 11.60 45.87
C GLU A 146 -3.75 12.50 47.03
N GLU A 147 -3.49 12.07 48.27
CA GLU A 147 -3.90 12.78 49.49
C GLU A 147 -3.32 14.19 49.61
N ASP A 148 -2.11 14.41 49.07
CA ASP A 148 -1.43 15.71 49.02
C ASP A 148 -2.00 16.66 47.95
N GLY A 149 -2.97 16.18 47.16
CA GLY A 149 -3.60 16.92 46.07
C GLY A 149 -2.89 16.81 44.72
N THR A 150 -1.78 16.08 44.64
CA THR A 150 -1.06 15.78 43.39
C THR A 150 -1.86 14.80 42.54
N TYR A 151 -1.76 14.94 41.21
CA TYR A 151 -2.36 13.98 40.29
C TYR A 151 -1.28 13.11 39.65
N ILE A 152 -1.54 11.81 39.58
CA ILE A 152 -0.64 10.83 38.97
C ILE A 152 -1.39 9.92 37.97
N VAL A 153 -0.61 9.24 37.14
CA VAL A 153 -1.02 8.07 36.34
C VAL A 153 -0.03 6.96 36.67
N TYR A 154 -0.53 5.76 37.00
CA TYR A 154 0.33 4.62 37.29
C TYR A 154 1.09 4.18 36.04
N ASP A 155 2.30 3.67 36.25
CA ASP A 155 3.19 3.14 35.21
C ASP A 155 3.54 4.14 34.10
N ASP A 156 3.28 5.44 34.31
CA ASP A 156 3.67 6.54 33.42
C ASP A 156 3.11 6.46 31.97
N TYR A 157 2.00 5.75 31.76
CA TYR A 157 1.30 5.74 30.47
C TYR A 157 -0.22 5.79 30.63
N TYR A 158 -0.89 6.31 29.60
CA TYR A 158 -2.34 6.34 29.52
C TYR A 158 -2.80 5.89 28.13
N ILE A 159 -3.66 4.88 28.10
CA ILE A 159 -4.29 4.39 26.88
C ILE A 159 -5.71 4.94 26.85
N ARG A 160 -5.97 5.84 25.91
CA ARG A 160 -7.31 6.37 25.68
C ARG A 160 -7.94 5.65 24.50
N ASN A 161 -9.11 5.10 24.74
CA ASN A 161 -9.98 4.53 23.72
C ASN A 161 -11.35 5.22 23.80
N SER A 162 -11.46 6.39 23.16
CA SER A 162 -12.67 7.23 23.20
C SER A 162 -13.70 6.81 22.15
N VAL A 163 -13.28 6.13 21.09
CA VAL A 163 -14.12 5.65 19.98
C VAL A 163 -13.85 4.17 19.75
N VAL A 164 -14.81 3.32 20.13
CA VAL A 164 -14.72 1.88 19.90
C VAL A 164 -15.23 1.56 18.50
N GLU A 165 -14.43 1.93 17.50
CA GLU A 165 -14.64 1.51 16.11
C GLU A 165 -13.55 0.52 15.71
N THR A 166 -13.96 -0.71 15.41
CA THR A 166 -13.05 -1.73 14.87
C THR A 166 -12.86 -1.48 13.38
N LYS A 167 -11.63 -1.17 12.99
CA LYS A 167 -11.23 -1.03 11.58
C LYS A 167 -10.64 -2.33 11.06
N VAL A 168 -10.69 -2.54 9.76
CA VAL A 168 -10.06 -3.68 9.09
C VAL A 168 -8.92 -3.17 8.24
N TYR A 169 -7.73 -3.74 8.43
CA TYR A 169 -6.56 -3.42 7.63
C TYR A 169 -6.08 -4.63 6.86
N GLU A 170 -5.76 -4.41 5.59
CA GLU A 170 -4.98 -5.33 4.80
C GLU A 170 -3.54 -5.37 5.33
N VAL A 171 -2.96 -6.57 5.34
CA VAL A 171 -1.61 -6.82 5.81
C VAL A 171 -0.77 -7.33 4.64
N SER A 172 0.42 -6.74 4.51
CA SER A 172 1.39 -7.14 3.50
C SER A 172 1.74 -8.63 3.60
N LYS A 173 1.99 -9.27 2.46
CA LYS A 173 2.48 -10.66 2.42
C LYS A 173 3.85 -10.82 3.08
N ASP A 174 4.65 -9.76 3.07
CA ASP A 174 6.00 -9.71 3.65
C ASP A 174 6.00 -9.06 5.05
N VAL A 175 4.85 -9.03 5.72
CA VAL A 175 4.71 -8.42 7.05
C VAL A 175 5.68 -9.01 8.07
N ALA A 176 6.34 -8.13 8.83
CA ALA A 176 7.05 -8.54 10.04
C ALA A 176 6.07 -8.61 11.22
N MET A 177 5.94 -9.78 11.85
CA MET A 177 5.11 -9.96 13.05
C MET A 177 6.01 -10.21 14.25
N ASN A 178 5.95 -9.35 15.27
CA ASN A 178 6.88 -9.39 16.40
C ASN A 178 6.12 -9.49 17.73
N LEU A 179 6.48 -10.49 18.52
CA LEU A 179 6.01 -10.68 19.90
C LEU A 179 7.19 -10.50 20.87
N LEU A 180 6.91 -10.30 22.15
CA LEU A 180 7.98 -10.30 23.16
C LEU A 180 8.49 -11.73 23.37
N ALA A 181 9.78 -11.90 23.61
CA ALA A 181 10.40 -13.23 23.66
C ALA A 181 9.77 -14.16 24.71
N TYR A 182 9.32 -13.63 25.85
CA TYR A 182 8.61 -14.40 26.89
C TYR A 182 7.20 -14.84 26.48
N GLU A 183 6.56 -14.13 25.53
CA GLU A 183 5.23 -14.49 25.01
C GLU A 183 5.33 -15.67 24.03
N VAL A 184 6.49 -15.83 23.38
CA VAL A 184 6.80 -16.96 22.50
C VAL A 184 7.28 -18.17 23.31
N ASN A 185 8.19 -17.93 24.26
CA ASN A 185 8.71 -18.96 25.16
C ASN A 185 8.69 -18.44 26.61
N PRO A 186 7.77 -18.92 27.46
CA PRO A 186 7.68 -18.49 28.86
C PRO A 186 8.94 -18.72 29.69
N ASP A 187 9.81 -19.67 29.30
CA ASP A 187 11.08 -19.92 29.99
C ASP A 187 12.14 -18.83 29.68
N ASN A 188 11.84 -17.95 28.72
CA ASN A 188 12.71 -16.87 28.29
C ASN A 188 12.25 -15.53 28.91
N ASN A 189 12.86 -15.13 30.02
CA ASN A 189 12.53 -13.87 30.73
C ASN A 189 13.06 -12.60 30.04
N LYS A 190 13.08 -12.56 28.70
CA LYS A 190 13.56 -11.40 27.92
C LYS A 190 12.40 -10.63 27.33
N ILE A 191 12.56 -9.31 27.29
CA ILE A 191 11.61 -8.36 26.69
C ILE A 191 11.98 -7.97 25.25
N ASP A 192 12.99 -8.61 24.68
CA ASP A 192 13.37 -8.38 23.28
C ASP A 192 12.27 -8.89 22.33
N PHE A 193 12.09 -8.22 21.19
CA PHE A 193 11.19 -8.73 20.17
C PHE A 193 11.74 -9.99 19.49
N GLN A 194 10.84 -10.92 19.21
CA GLN A 194 11.07 -12.06 18.34
C GLN A 194 10.10 -11.99 17.17
N THR A 195 10.65 -12.02 15.95
CA THR A 195 9.85 -12.17 14.75
C THR A 195 9.30 -13.59 14.67
N VAL A 196 7.98 -13.69 14.49
CA VAL A 196 7.23 -14.94 14.43
C VAL A 196 6.48 -15.06 13.11
N ASN A 197 6.10 -16.28 12.75
CA ASN A 197 5.26 -16.52 11.58
C ASN A 197 3.78 -16.23 11.86
N TYR A 198 2.97 -16.19 10.80
CA TYR A 198 1.53 -15.98 10.85
C TYR A 198 0.82 -16.89 11.87
N ASP A 199 1.06 -18.20 11.81
CA ASP A 199 0.37 -19.17 12.67
C ASP A 199 0.67 -18.94 14.16
N THR A 200 1.92 -18.60 14.48
CA THR A 200 2.33 -18.31 15.87
C THR A 200 1.69 -17.02 16.36
N PHE A 201 1.72 -15.96 15.54
CA PHE A 201 1.07 -14.71 15.88
C PHE A 201 -0.44 -14.88 16.04
N LYS A 202 -1.09 -15.60 15.11
CA LYS A 202 -2.52 -15.90 15.17
C LYS A 202 -2.90 -16.65 16.44
N LYS A 203 -2.11 -17.66 16.83
CA LYS A 203 -2.34 -18.39 18.10
C LYS A 203 -2.27 -17.47 19.32
N HIS A 204 -1.35 -16.51 19.33
CA HIS A 204 -1.27 -15.49 20.39
C HIS A 204 -2.54 -14.64 20.44
N ILE A 205 -3.00 -14.12 19.29
CA ILE A 205 -4.24 -13.33 19.21
C ILE A 205 -5.45 -14.17 19.64
N ASP A 206 -5.60 -15.38 19.10
CA ASP A 206 -6.72 -16.27 19.42
C ASP A 206 -6.81 -16.65 20.91
N LYS A 207 -5.65 -16.72 21.59
CA LYS A 207 -5.58 -16.99 23.03
C LYS A 207 -6.22 -15.87 23.85
N TYR A 208 -6.01 -14.61 23.47
CA TYR A 208 -6.41 -13.45 24.27
C TYR A 208 -7.64 -12.70 23.75
N LYS A 209 -8.08 -12.93 22.51
CA LYS A 209 -9.20 -12.18 21.90
C LYS A 209 -10.56 -12.30 22.62
N LYS A 210 -10.72 -13.30 23.50
CA LYS A 210 -11.90 -13.48 24.35
C LYS A 210 -11.63 -13.20 25.83
N ASP A 211 -10.39 -12.90 26.19
CA ASP A 211 -9.98 -12.66 27.57
C ASP A 211 -9.92 -11.16 27.85
N ILE A 212 -11.00 -10.65 28.43
CA ILE A 212 -11.14 -9.23 28.81
C ILE A 212 -10.09 -8.85 29.86
N SER A 213 -9.66 -9.79 30.71
CA SER A 213 -8.67 -9.51 31.76
C SER A 213 -7.24 -9.40 31.24
N ALA A 214 -6.98 -9.94 30.05
CA ALA A 214 -5.67 -9.96 29.40
C ALA A 214 -5.66 -9.18 28.06
N GLU A 215 -6.60 -8.27 27.85
CA GLU A 215 -6.74 -7.49 26.61
C GLU A 215 -5.44 -6.75 26.23
N ARG A 216 -4.63 -6.35 27.22
CA ARG A 216 -3.31 -5.75 27.01
C ARG A 216 -2.37 -6.64 26.20
N ALA A 217 -2.54 -7.96 26.21
CA ALA A 217 -1.75 -8.88 25.37
C ALA A 217 -2.00 -8.67 23.86
N LEU A 218 -3.11 -8.01 23.48
CA LEU A 218 -3.47 -7.69 22.10
C LEU A 218 -3.00 -6.29 21.66
N LEU A 219 -2.47 -5.47 22.57
CA LEU A 219 -1.98 -4.12 22.23
C LEU A 219 -0.73 -4.21 21.36
N CYS A 220 -0.81 -3.69 20.15
CA CYS A 220 0.25 -3.70 19.16
C CYS A 220 0.44 -2.31 18.57
N LYS A 221 1.68 -2.05 18.17
CA LYS A 221 2.03 -1.01 17.23
C LYS A 221 2.02 -1.60 15.82
N VAL A 222 1.34 -0.94 14.89
CA VAL A 222 1.31 -1.29 13.48
C VAL A 222 1.99 -0.18 12.67
N ASP A 223 3.00 -0.55 11.89
CA ASP A 223 3.65 0.37 10.95
C ASP A 223 3.09 0.06 9.55
N MET A 224 2.64 1.09 8.86
CA MET A 224 1.90 1.01 7.60
C MET A 224 2.70 1.65 6.46
N LYS A 225 2.60 1.06 5.27
CA LYS A 225 3.06 1.62 4.00
C LYS A 225 1.87 1.69 3.06
N ASN A 226 1.52 2.88 2.59
CA ASN A 226 0.39 3.12 1.67
C ASN A 226 -0.95 2.52 2.18
N SER A 227 -1.21 2.66 3.48
CA SER A 227 -2.40 2.10 4.18
C SER A 227 -2.45 0.57 4.28
N ILE A 228 -1.39 -0.13 3.90
CA ILE A 228 -1.22 -1.58 4.11
C ILE A 228 -0.27 -1.78 5.29
N VAL A 229 -0.61 -2.69 6.20
CA VAL A 229 0.22 -2.99 7.37
C VAL A 229 1.50 -3.72 6.92
N ALA A 230 2.65 -3.10 7.17
CA ALA A 230 3.97 -3.63 6.82
C ALA A 230 4.67 -4.30 8.01
N SER A 231 4.34 -3.91 9.23
CA SER A 231 4.86 -4.53 10.46
C SER A 231 3.82 -4.46 11.57
N ILE A 232 3.78 -5.50 12.39
CA ILE A 232 2.96 -5.58 13.61
C ILE A 232 3.89 -5.99 14.73
N SER A 233 4.03 -5.14 15.75
CA SER A 233 4.86 -5.42 16.91
C SER A 233 4.07 -5.25 18.18
N LYS A 234 4.30 -6.13 19.16
CA LYS A 234 3.75 -5.96 20.51
C LYS A 234 4.11 -4.56 21.04
N GLN A 235 3.12 -3.82 21.53
CA GLN A 235 3.38 -2.54 22.19
C GLN A 235 3.79 -2.81 23.63
N PHE A 236 5.02 -2.42 23.98
CA PHE A 236 5.46 -2.45 25.38
C PHE A 236 4.69 -1.41 26.18
N THR A 237 4.27 -1.82 27.37
CA THR A 237 3.69 -0.94 28.38
C THR A 237 4.58 -1.08 29.62
N PRO A 238 5.14 0.02 30.15
CA PRO A 238 5.96 0.01 31.36
C PRO A 238 5.30 -0.69 32.55
#